data_AF-A0A0F9AUT3-F1
#
_entry.id   AF-A0A0F9AUT3-F1
#
_cell.length_a   1.000
_cell.length_b   1.000
_cell.length_c   1.000
_cell.angle_alpha   90.00
_cell.angle_beta   90.00
_cell.angle_gamma   90.00
#
_symmetry.space_group_name_H-M   'P 1'
#
loop_
_entity.id
_entity.type
_entity.pdbx_description
1 polymer ?
#
loop_
_entity_poly.entity_id
_entity_poly.type
_entity_poly.pdbx_seq_one_letter_code
_entity_poly.pdbx_strand_id
1 'polypeptide(L)'
;SFPREVQAIWGQLEWDVQAAPAKGSGPARSVWEELNLIRTVRRLPGRTDLPLVTVTGRGMTRPTRDFFVAMLETGQPVMCRFGVYGGGLLLPVTRTGTWSRMIRQDIRRDQLTPAFWGPDAKSLWDKPREPSGNLVVSDGIDWWWGVIGSGYRWRTDDIVDTPVRLEITLLWAGSSRTKAPRTTVRLRRVQNFRVRPDYAYTYEVRSATKEVIAQGKVTPGRQRRFVFRDVPILREGSRLIVKP
;
A
#
# COMPACT_ATOMS: atom_id res chain seq x y z
N SER A 1 -11.06 -26.01 -8.55
CA SER A 1 -11.22 -25.08 -9.69
C SER A 1 -12.44 -24.20 -9.43
N PHE A 2 -12.48 -22.96 -9.93
CA PHE A 2 -13.68 -22.13 -9.83
C PHE A 2 -14.82 -22.74 -10.67
N PRO A 3 -16.10 -22.54 -10.30
CA PRO A 3 -17.24 -22.92 -11.16
C PRO A 3 -17.12 -22.24 -12.53
N ARG A 4 -17.43 -22.98 -13.61
CA ARG A 4 -17.29 -22.50 -15.01
C ARG A 4 -18.03 -21.19 -15.27
N GLU A 5 -19.18 -20.99 -14.61
CA GLU A 5 -20.00 -19.79 -14.72
C GLU A 5 -19.28 -18.54 -14.17
N VAL A 6 -18.48 -18.69 -13.11
CA VAL A 6 -17.68 -17.60 -12.55
C VAL A 6 -16.45 -17.31 -13.43
N GLN A 7 -15.84 -18.34 -14.00
CA GLN A 7 -14.72 -18.19 -14.95
C GLN A 7 -15.13 -17.50 -16.26
N ALA A 8 -16.36 -17.72 -16.72
CA ALA A 8 -16.89 -17.09 -17.93
C ALA A 8 -17.09 -15.57 -17.78
N ILE A 9 -17.42 -15.10 -16.56
CA ILE A 9 -17.65 -13.68 -16.29
C ILE A 9 -16.35 -12.94 -15.96
N TRP A 10 -15.40 -13.60 -15.29
CA TRP A 10 -14.23 -12.94 -14.69
C TRP A 10 -12.87 -13.41 -15.25
N GLY A 11 -12.82 -14.42 -16.11
CA GLY A 11 -11.59 -15.03 -16.64
C GLY A 11 -11.02 -16.15 -15.77
N GLN A 12 -9.94 -16.79 -16.23
CA GLN A 12 -9.20 -17.78 -15.43
C GLN A 12 -8.26 -17.11 -14.42
N LEU A 13 -7.97 -17.85 -13.35
CA LEU A 13 -7.20 -17.37 -12.19
C LEU A 13 -5.68 -17.41 -12.44
N GLU A 14 -5.22 -16.91 -13.56
CA GLU A 14 -3.81 -16.89 -13.90
C GLU A 14 -3.40 -15.47 -14.23
N TRP A 15 -2.38 -14.96 -13.53
CA TRP A 15 -1.82 -13.62 -13.77
C TRP A 15 -1.05 -13.53 -15.10
N ASP A 16 -0.98 -14.65 -15.83
CA ASP A 16 -0.66 -14.74 -17.26
C ASP A 16 -1.92 -14.60 -18.13
N VAL A 17 -2.80 -13.64 -17.80
CA VAL A 17 -3.80 -13.19 -18.76
C VAL A 17 -3.02 -12.63 -19.95
N GLN A 18 -2.92 -13.43 -21.01
CA GLN A 18 -2.40 -12.96 -22.27
C GLN A 18 -3.48 -12.10 -22.91
N ALA A 19 -3.10 -10.88 -23.26
CA ALA A 19 -3.86 -10.08 -24.19
C ALA A 19 -4.12 -10.93 -25.44
N ALA A 20 -5.37 -11.14 -25.82
CA ALA A 20 -5.65 -11.71 -27.14
C ALA A 20 -4.93 -10.80 -28.15
N PRO A 21 -3.99 -11.34 -28.97
CA PRO A 21 -3.27 -10.49 -29.91
C PRO A 21 -4.29 -9.81 -30.80
N ALA A 22 -4.21 -8.49 -30.93
CA ALA A 22 -4.99 -7.78 -31.92
C ALA A 22 -4.72 -8.44 -33.28
N LYS A 23 -5.73 -8.57 -34.13
CA LYS A 23 -5.61 -9.33 -35.39
C LYS A 23 -4.42 -8.78 -36.20
N GLY A 24 -3.32 -9.55 -36.29
CA GLY A 24 -2.07 -9.17 -36.96
C GLY A 24 -0.94 -8.61 -36.07
N SER A 25 -1.09 -8.53 -34.75
CA SER A 25 -0.10 -7.91 -33.84
C SER A 25 0.79 -8.92 -33.11
N GLY A 26 1.53 -9.78 -33.82
CA GLY A 26 2.59 -10.61 -33.22
C GLY A 26 2.14 -11.57 -32.09
N PRO A 27 3.09 -12.14 -31.31
CA PRO A 27 2.77 -13.05 -30.21
C PRO A 27 2.01 -12.34 -29.10
N ALA A 28 1.15 -13.10 -28.40
CA ALA A 28 0.34 -12.61 -27.30
C ALA A 28 1.22 -12.05 -26.18
N ARG A 29 0.89 -10.84 -25.72
CA ARG A 29 1.63 -10.12 -24.67
C ARG A 29 0.99 -10.39 -23.32
N SER A 30 1.80 -10.45 -22.26
CA SER A 30 1.24 -10.51 -20.91
C SER A 30 0.44 -9.24 -20.59
N VAL A 31 -0.57 -9.33 -19.73
CA VAL A 31 -1.34 -8.17 -19.26
C VAL A 31 -0.45 -7.06 -18.68
N TRP A 32 0.69 -7.43 -18.10
CA TRP A 32 1.69 -6.49 -17.57
C TRP A 32 2.39 -5.69 -18.67
N GLU A 33 2.70 -6.33 -19.79
CA GLU A 33 3.31 -5.71 -20.97
C GLU A 33 2.31 -4.88 -21.77
N GLU A 34 1.09 -5.41 -21.96
CA GLU A 34 0.04 -4.72 -22.70
C GLU A 34 -0.42 -3.45 -21.98
N LEU A 35 -0.81 -3.57 -20.70
CA LEU A 35 -1.29 -2.43 -19.92
C LEU A 35 -0.16 -1.50 -19.44
N ASN A 36 1.09 -1.99 -19.50
CA ASN A 36 2.30 -1.28 -19.07
C ASN A 36 2.10 -0.52 -17.74
N LEU A 37 1.56 -1.23 -16.74
CA LEU A 37 1.10 -0.63 -15.48
C LEU A 37 2.21 0.14 -14.75
N ILE A 38 3.45 -0.33 -14.86
CA ILE A 38 4.64 0.33 -14.29
C ILE A 38 4.82 1.73 -14.90
N ARG A 39 4.80 1.85 -16.23
CA ARG A 39 4.91 3.13 -16.93
C ARG A 39 3.73 4.04 -16.59
N THR A 40 2.51 3.49 -16.55
CA THR A 40 1.30 4.23 -16.20
C THR A 40 1.41 4.83 -14.81
N VAL A 41 1.77 4.05 -13.80
CA VAL A 41 1.97 4.52 -12.41
C VAL A 41 3.04 5.60 -12.34
N ARG A 42 4.21 5.38 -12.94
CA ARG A 42 5.34 6.34 -12.93
C ARG A 42 5.01 7.67 -13.61
N ARG A 43 4.10 7.66 -14.58
CA ARG A 43 3.67 8.86 -15.32
C ARG A 43 2.41 9.52 -14.75
N LEU A 44 1.87 9.01 -13.65
CA LEU A 44 0.71 9.64 -13.02
C LEU A 44 1.03 11.11 -12.69
N PRO A 45 0.13 12.05 -13.03
CA PRO A 45 0.23 13.41 -12.55
C PRO A 45 0.36 13.40 -11.01
N GLY A 46 1.21 14.26 -10.45
CA GLY A 46 1.51 14.27 -9.01
C GLY A 46 0.30 14.43 -8.08
N ARG A 47 -0.81 14.96 -8.61
CA ARG A 47 -2.10 15.11 -7.92
C ARG A 47 -3.00 13.87 -7.97
N THR A 48 -2.62 12.83 -8.72
CA THR A 48 -3.47 11.66 -8.95
C THR A 48 -3.32 10.67 -7.80
N ASP A 49 -4.46 10.35 -7.18
CA ASP A 49 -4.54 9.41 -6.06
C ASP A 49 -5.24 8.12 -6.46
N LEU A 50 -4.46 7.07 -6.70
CA LEU A 50 -5.00 5.73 -6.93
C LEU A 50 -5.72 5.18 -5.68
N PRO A 51 -6.67 4.23 -5.85
CA PRO A 51 -7.16 3.44 -4.73
C PRO A 51 -6.01 2.71 -4.02
N LEU A 52 -6.23 2.36 -2.75
CA LEU A 52 -5.39 1.35 -2.12
C LEU A 52 -5.48 0.05 -2.90
N VAL A 53 -4.33 -0.48 -3.25
CA VAL A 53 -4.20 -1.81 -3.82
C VAL A 53 -3.75 -2.77 -2.73
N THR A 54 -4.51 -3.83 -2.50
CA THR A 54 -4.13 -4.91 -1.57
C THR A 54 -3.95 -6.22 -2.31
N VAL A 55 -2.81 -6.89 -2.14
CA VAL A 55 -2.50 -8.14 -2.85
C VAL A 55 -1.95 -9.19 -1.90
N THR A 56 -2.41 -10.43 -2.04
CA THR A 56 -1.82 -11.60 -1.37
C THR A 56 -1.59 -12.70 -2.39
N GLY A 57 -0.59 -13.54 -2.15
CA GLY A 57 -0.30 -14.66 -3.03
C GLY A 57 0.72 -15.61 -2.44
N ARG A 58 1.05 -16.65 -3.21
CA ARG A 58 2.12 -17.58 -2.89
C ARG A 58 3.43 -16.80 -2.99
N GLY A 59 3.90 -16.52 -4.20
CA GLY A 59 5.00 -15.61 -4.45
C GLY A 59 4.57 -14.35 -5.20
N MET A 60 5.54 -13.46 -5.40
CA MET A 60 5.45 -12.30 -6.28
C MET A 60 6.45 -12.46 -7.43
N THR A 61 6.01 -12.31 -8.68
CA THR A 61 6.91 -12.32 -9.84
C THR A 61 7.65 -10.98 -9.97
N ARG A 62 8.69 -10.93 -10.82
CA ARG A 62 9.44 -9.69 -11.10
C ARG A 62 8.55 -8.55 -11.61
N PRO A 63 7.65 -8.74 -12.59
CA PRO A 63 6.74 -7.66 -13.03
C PRO A 63 5.87 -7.12 -11.89
N THR A 64 5.33 -7.99 -11.04
CA THR A 64 4.52 -7.58 -9.89
C THR A 64 5.33 -6.81 -8.86
N ARG A 65 6.58 -7.25 -8.58
CA ARG A 65 7.53 -6.50 -7.75
C ARG A 65 7.78 -5.10 -8.29
N ASP A 66 8.09 -5.00 -9.58
CA ASP A 66 8.39 -3.72 -10.25
C ASP A 66 7.20 -2.77 -10.23
N PHE A 67 5.98 -3.30 -10.35
CA PHE A 67 4.76 -2.53 -10.16
C PHE A 67 4.64 -1.97 -8.74
N PHE A 68 4.88 -2.76 -7.69
CA PHE A 68 4.83 -2.26 -6.31
C PHE A 68 5.95 -1.28 -5.98
N VAL A 69 7.14 -1.47 -6.53
CA VAL A 69 8.22 -0.48 -6.46
C VAL A 69 7.75 0.84 -7.06
N ALA A 70 7.15 0.82 -8.26
CA ALA A 70 6.60 2.03 -8.88
C ALA A 70 5.50 2.68 -8.03
N MET A 71 4.61 1.89 -7.42
CA MET A 71 3.59 2.39 -6.49
C MET A 71 4.23 3.09 -5.28
N LEU A 72 5.25 2.49 -4.66
CA LEU A 72 5.95 3.09 -3.52
C LEU A 72 6.77 4.32 -3.89
N GLU A 73 7.46 4.32 -5.03
CA GLU A 73 8.22 5.47 -5.55
C GLU A 73 7.31 6.68 -5.78
N THR A 74 6.12 6.44 -6.33
CA THR A 74 5.11 7.48 -6.63
C THR A 74 4.20 7.80 -5.45
N GLY A 75 4.45 7.21 -4.28
CA GLY A 75 3.72 7.48 -3.05
C GLY A 75 2.30 6.93 -3.01
N GLN A 76 1.99 5.91 -3.81
CA GLN A 76 0.68 5.27 -3.86
C GLN A 76 0.50 4.25 -2.72
N PRO A 77 -0.71 4.11 -2.15
CA PRO A 77 -1.02 3.17 -1.10
C PRO A 77 -1.05 1.77 -1.69
N VAL A 78 -0.23 0.90 -1.12
CA VAL A 78 -0.20 -0.52 -1.44
C VAL A 78 0.02 -1.33 -0.17
N MET A 79 -0.67 -2.45 -0.05
CA MET A 79 -0.40 -3.45 0.98
C MET A 79 -0.29 -4.83 0.37
N CYS A 80 0.79 -5.53 0.70
CA CYS A 80 1.03 -6.85 0.16
C CYS A 80 1.42 -7.83 1.25
N ARG A 81 1.01 -9.09 1.10
CA ARG A 81 1.52 -10.19 1.92
C ARG A 81 1.61 -11.45 1.08
N PHE A 82 2.84 -11.85 0.78
CA PHE A 82 3.20 -13.12 0.16
C PHE A 82 3.76 -14.06 1.24
N GLY A 83 3.74 -15.38 1.07
CA GLY A 83 4.26 -16.30 2.11
C GLY A 83 3.27 -17.25 2.74
N VAL A 84 1.99 -16.89 2.71
CA VAL A 84 1.05 -17.42 3.71
C VAL A 84 -0.24 -17.92 3.05
N TYR A 85 -0.62 -17.37 1.90
CA TYR A 85 -1.93 -17.63 1.30
C TYR A 85 -1.76 -18.01 -0.17
N GLY A 86 -2.31 -19.17 -0.55
CA GLY A 86 -2.42 -19.60 -1.93
C GLY A 86 -3.81 -19.33 -2.48
N GLY A 87 -3.92 -18.49 -3.49
CA GLY A 87 -5.17 -18.24 -4.21
C GLY A 87 -5.35 -16.76 -4.51
N GLY A 88 -5.50 -16.43 -5.79
CA GLY A 88 -6.00 -15.12 -6.19
C GLY A 88 -7.45 -15.01 -5.73
N LEU A 89 -7.69 -14.25 -4.67
CA LEU A 89 -9.04 -13.83 -4.31
C LEU A 89 -9.05 -12.31 -4.37
N LEU A 90 -9.65 -11.79 -5.46
CA LEU A 90 -10.04 -10.40 -5.54
C LEU A 90 -11.15 -10.19 -4.54
N LEU A 91 -10.89 -9.35 -3.55
CA LEU A 91 -11.84 -9.08 -2.48
C LEU A 91 -12.18 -7.60 -2.53
N PRO A 92 -13.46 -7.25 -2.69
CA PRO A 92 -13.85 -5.88 -2.52
C PRO A 92 -13.53 -5.49 -1.07
N VAL A 93 -12.63 -4.52 -0.90
CA VAL A 93 -12.44 -3.87 0.39
C VAL A 93 -13.71 -3.05 0.63
N THR A 94 -14.63 -3.59 1.42
CA THR A 94 -15.81 -2.86 1.86
C THR A 94 -15.58 -2.32 3.27
N ARG A 95 -16.39 -1.33 3.70
CA ARG A 95 -16.37 -0.79 5.07
C ARG A 95 -16.44 -1.87 6.16
N THR A 96 -17.05 -3.03 5.84
CA THR A 96 -17.25 -4.18 6.72
C THR A 96 -16.43 -5.42 6.32
N GLY A 97 -15.81 -5.40 5.15
CA GLY A 97 -15.15 -6.55 4.54
C GLY A 97 -13.79 -6.80 5.15
N THR A 98 -13.70 -7.75 6.07
CA THR A 98 -12.45 -8.19 6.68
C THR A 98 -11.94 -9.45 5.99
N TRP A 99 -10.95 -9.33 5.11
CA TRP A 99 -10.12 -10.50 4.80
C TRP A 99 -8.96 -10.62 5.79
N SER A 100 -8.82 -11.84 6.33
CA SER A 100 -7.85 -12.34 7.32
C SER A 100 -7.57 -11.46 8.55
N ARG A 101 -8.57 -10.74 9.09
CA ARG A 101 -8.37 -9.74 10.17
C ARG A 101 -7.40 -8.60 9.78
N MET A 102 -7.03 -8.50 8.49
CA MET A 102 -5.95 -7.64 8.02
C MET A 102 -6.42 -6.36 7.33
N ILE A 103 -7.66 -6.27 6.86
CA ILE A 103 -8.08 -5.11 6.08
C ILE A 103 -9.44 -4.62 6.58
N ARG A 104 -9.52 -4.21 7.85
CA ARG A 104 -10.52 -3.20 8.22
C ARG A 104 -9.90 -1.85 7.91
N GLN A 105 -10.11 -1.39 6.70
CA GLN A 105 -9.71 -0.06 6.28
C GLN A 105 -10.97 0.57 5.74
N ASP A 106 -11.52 1.51 6.49
CA ASP A 106 -12.68 2.28 6.06
C ASP A 106 -12.20 3.28 5.00
N ILE A 107 -11.79 2.76 3.85
CA ILE A 107 -11.20 3.56 2.77
C ILE A 107 -12.33 4.31 2.11
N ARG A 108 -12.40 5.61 2.37
CA ARG A 108 -13.33 6.49 1.67
C ARG A 108 -12.60 7.32 0.61
N ARG A 109 -13.27 7.57 -0.51
CA ARG A 109 -12.68 8.32 -1.64
C ARG A 109 -12.53 9.80 -1.31
N ASP A 110 -13.36 10.29 -0.41
CA ASP A 110 -13.50 11.66 0.08
C ASP A 110 -12.78 11.90 1.41
N GLN A 111 -11.90 10.99 1.83
CA GLN A 111 -11.15 11.13 3.08
C GLN A 111 -9.65 10.97 2.88
N LEU A 112 -8.90 11.61 3.78
CA LEU A 112 -7.47 11.46 3.93
C LEU A 112 -7.10 9.96 4.00
N THR A 113 -6.11 9.58 3.20
CA THR A 113 -5.62 8.20 3.14
C THR A 113 -4.11 8.19 3.35
N PRO A 114 -3.58 7.49 4.37
CA PRO A 114 -2.14 7.31 4.53
C PRO A 114 -1.63 6.22 3.57
N ALA A 115 -0.45 6.43 3.01
CA ALA A 115 0.36 5.40 2.37
C ALA A 115 1.58 5.13 3.25
N PHE A 116 1.81 3.85 3.57
CA PHE A 116 2.90 3.43 4.45
C PHE A 116 4.06 2.87 3.65
N TRP A 117 5.26 3.24 4.06
CA TRP A 117 6.51 2.68 3.56
C TRP A 117 7.34 2.23 4.75
N GLY A 118 7.08 0.99 5.19
CA GLY A 118 7.73 0.36 6.34
C GLY A 118 9.10 -0.25 6.01
N PRO A 119 9.86 -0.69 7.03
CA PRO A 119 11.13 -1.38 6.86
C PRO A 119 11.00 -2.61 5.96
N ASP A 120 9.86 -3.31 6.03
CA ASP A 120 9.60 -4.50 5.23
C ASP A 120 9.57 -4.22 3.72
N ALA A 121 9.29 -2.99 3.30
CA ALA A 121 9.29 -2.65 1.88
C ALA A 121 10.68 -2.71 1.26
N LYS A 122 11.76 -2.57 2.05
CA LYS A 122 13.13 -2.73 1.55
C LYS A 122 13.35 -4.11 0.91
N SER A 123 12.61 -5.13 1.36
CA SER A 123 12.64 -6.48 0.79
C SER A 123 12.30 -6.53 -0.70
N LEU A 124 11.63 -5.51 -1.26
CA LEU A 124 11.37 -5.42 -2.68
C LEU A 124 12.62 -5.22 -3.54
N TRP A 125 13.69 -4.69 -2.96
CA TRP A 125 14.97 -4.48 -3.64
C TRP A 125 16.01 -5.54 -3.29
N ASP A 126 15.69 -6.46 -2.37
CA ASP A 126 16.57 -7.56 -2.00
C ASP A 126 16.54 -8.67 -3.06
N LYS A 127 17.53 -9.57 -2.99
CA LYS A 127 17.51 -10.81 -3.79
C LYS A 127 16.27 -11.64 -3.43
N PRO A 128 15.66 -12.34 -4.40
CA PRO A 128 14.62 -13.34 -4.11
C PRO A 128 15.10 -14.26 -3.00
N ARG A 129 14.23 -14.56 -2.05
CA ARG A 129 14.53 -15.54 -1.00
C ARG A 129 13.97 -16.88 -1.45
N GLU A 130 14.76 -17.93 -1.36
CA GLU A 130 14.26 -19.28 -1.55
C GLU A 130 13.17 -19.57 -0.51
N PRO A 131 12.10 -20.31 -0.89
CA PRO A 131 11.05 -20.68 0.04
C PRO A 131 11.62 -21.54 1.17
N SER A 132 11.60 -21.03 2.41
CA SER A 132 11.89 -21.84 3.59
C SER A 132 10.61 -22.55 4.05
N GLY A 133 10.36 -23.74 3.49
CA GLY A 133 9.25 -24.63 3.88
C GLY A 133 8.71 -25.50 2.74
N ASN A 134 7.98 -26.56 3.10
CA ASN A 134 7.48 -27.64 2.21
C ASN A 134 6.43 -27.23 1.14
N LEU A 135 6.27 -25.94 0.82
CA LEU A 135 5.37 -25.54 -0.26
C LEU A 135 6.16 -25.31 -1.55
N VAL A 136 6.60 -26.41 -2.15
CA VAL A 136 7.19 -26.43 -3.49
C VAL A 136 6.07 -26.65 -4.50
N VAL A 137 5.71 -25.60 -5.23
CA VAL A 137 5.23 -25.76 -6.60
C VAL A 137 6.31 -25.12 -7.44
N SER A 138 7.23 -25.95 -7.93
CA SER A 138 8.27 -25.50 -8.85
C SER A 138 7.64 -25.44 -10.24
N ASP A 139 7.24 -24.23 -10.63
CA ASP A 139 6.99 -23.86 -12.02
C ASP A 139 8.28 -23.38 -12.72
N GLY A 140 9.43 -23.45 -12.04
CA GLY A 140 10.71 -22.96 -12.54
C GLY A 140 10.86 -21.44 -12.51
N ILE A 141 9.96 -20.71 -11.83
CA ILE A 141 9.98 -19.24 -11.74
C ILE A 141 10.65 -18.79 -10.44
N ASP A 142 11.52 -17.78 -10.52
CA ASP A 142 12.06 -17.10 -9.34
C ASP A 142 10.99 -16.21 -8.69
N TRP A 143 10.62 -16.54 -7.45
CA TRP A 143 9.58 -15.84 -6.70
C TRP A 143 10.16 -14.94 -5.60
N TRP A 144 9.67 -13.71 -5.49
CA TRP A 144 9.93 -12.81 -4.36
C TRP A 144 8.90 -13.05 -3.26
N TRP A 145 9.36 -13.02 -2.02
CA TRP A 145 8.52 -13.10 -0.83
C TRP A 145 8.65 -11.81 -0.04
N GLY A 146 7.54 -11.32 0.50
CA GLY A 146 7.57 -10.05 1.21
C GLY A 146 6.24 -9.64 1.79
N VAL A 147 6.35 -8.73 2.74
CA VAL A 147 5.23 -8.06 3.39
C VAL A 147 5.41 -6.57 3.17
N ILE A 148 4.39 -5.87 2.70
CA ILE A 148 4.42 -4.43 2.50
C ILE A 148 3.23 -3.84 3.21
N GLY A 149 3.48 -2.92 4.14
CA GLY A 149 2.42 -2.12 4.75
C GLY A 149 1.40 -2.90 5.60
N SER A 150 1.50 -4.23 5.67
CA SER A 150 0.40 -5.09 6.12
C SER A 150 0.17 -5.04 7.63
N GLY A 151 1.09 -4.48 8.40
CA GLY A 151 0.94 -4.25 9.84
C GLY A 151 0.38 -2.87 10.20
N TYR A 152 0.36 -1.90 9.28
CA TYR A 152 -0.07 -0.53 9.58
C TYR A 152 -1.54 -0.32 9.27
N ARG A 153 -2.24 0.37 10.16
CA ARG A 153 -3.67 0.71 10.05
C ARG A 153 -3.87 2.18 10.38
N TRP A 154 -5.08 2.67 10.11
CA TRP A 154 -5.53 3.97 10.53
C TRP A 154 -7.02 3.93 10.89
N ARG A 155 -7.47 4.94 11.64
CA ARG A 155 -8.89 5.20 11.89
C ARG A 155 -9.32 6.39 11.04
N THR A 156 -10.46 6.26 10.40
CA THR A 156 -11.04 7.30 9.56
C THR A 156 -12.02 8.19 10.32
N ASP A 157 -12.71 7.62 11.30
CA ASP A 157 -13.71 8.32 12.11
C ASP A 157 -13.11 9.44 12.99
N ASP A 158 -11.79 9.46 13.18
CA ASP A 158 -11.09 10.49 13.97
C ASP A 158 -10.16 11.38 13.14
N ILE A 159 -10.28 11.35 11.81
CA ILE A 159 -9.55 12.25 10.93
C ILE A 159 -10.03 13.69 11.18
N VAL A 160 -9.09 14.59 11.48
CA VAL A 160 -9.34 16.03 11.44
C VAL A 160 -8.68 16.56 10.18
N ASP A 161 -9.45 17.13 9.28
CA ASP A 161 -8.96 17.75 8.06
C ASP A 161 -9.60 19.14 7.96
N THR A 162 -8.91 20.14 8.51
CA THR A 162 -9.34 21.54 8.57
C THR A 162 -8.27 22.43 7.95
N PRO A 163 -8.55 23.70 7.60
CA PRO A 163 -7.57 24.57 6.96
C PRO A 163 -6.25 24.77 7.73
N VAL A 164 -6.25 24.57 9.05
CA VAL A 164 -5.11 24.83 9.95
C VAL A 164 -4.65 23.61 10.77
N ARG A 165 -5.30 22.45 10.60
CA ARG A 165 -4.95 21.23 11.33
C ARG A 165 -5.32 19.98 10.54
N LEU A 166 -4.35 19.10 10.38
CA LEU A 166 -4.51 17.74 9.87
C LEU A 166 -4.20 16.75 10.99
N GLU A 167 -5.04 15.75 11.22
CA GLU A 167 -4.88 14.74 12.25
C GLU A 167 -5.36 13.38 11.76
N ILE A 168 -4.63 12.33 12.11
CA ILE A 168 -5.03 10.95 11.85
C ILE A 168 -4.47 10.02 12.92
N THR A 169 -5.29 9.06 13.38
CA THR A 169 -4.78 7.97 14.23
C THR A 169 -4.28 6.82 13.38
N LEU A 170 -3.05 6.41 13.66
CA LEU A 170 -2.33 5.30 13.07
C LEU A 170 -2.20 4.18 14.10
N LEU A 171 -2.31 2.92 13.69
CA LEU A 171 -2.24 1.76 14.59
C LEU A 171 -1.32 0.67 14.03
N TRP A 172 -0.64 -0.05 14.93
CA TRP A 172 0.09 -1.26 14.57
C TRP A 172 -0.69 -2.54 14.90
N ALA A 173 -0.99 -3.30 13.85
CA ALA A 173 -1.65 -4.60 13.90
C ALA A 173 -0.72 -5.75 13.43
N GLY A 174 0.58 -5.50 13.28
CA GLY A 174 1.56 -6.52 12.93
C GLY A 174 1.99 -7.39 14.11
N SER A 175 3.17 -8.00 14.01
CA SER A 175 3.70 -8.88 15.06
C SER A 175 3.77 -8.18 16.42
N SER A 176 3.40 -8.90 17.50
CA SER A 176 3.57 -8.43 18.88
C SER A 176 5.03 -8.36 19.31
N ARG A 177 5.93 -9.04 18.59
CA ARG A 177 7.38 -8.98 18.83
C ARG A 177 7.99 -7.64 18.43
N THR A 178 7.36 -6.91 17.52
CA THR A 178 7.79 -5.57 17.11
C THR A 178 7.30 -4.54 18.13
N LYS A 179 8.16 -4.17 19.08
CA LYS A 179 7.80 -3.28 20.21
C LYS A 179 7.56 -1.82 19.82
N ALA A 180 8.32 -1.30 18.85
CA ALA A 180 8.19 0.09 18.39
C ALA A 180 8.27 0.14 16.86
N PRO A 181 7.19 -0.21 16.15
CA PRO A 181 7.18 -0.17 14.70
C PRO A 181 7.31 1.27 14.21
N ARG A 182 8.22 1.49 13.26
CA ARG A 182 8.42 2.80 12.64
C ARG A 182 8.24 2.68 11.13
N THR A 183 7.77 3.74 10.49
CA THR A 183 7.51 3.74 9.04
C THR A 183 7.59 5.13 8.46
N THR A 184 7.75 5.20 7.14
CA THR A 184 7.47 6.45 6.42
C THR A 184 5.96 6.53 6.15
N VAL A 185 5.33 7.64 6.52
CA VAL A 185 3.92 7.92 6.27
C VAL A 185 3.82 8.99 5.21
N ARG A 186 3.00 8.76 4.18
CA ARG A 186 2.63 9.78 3.21
C ARG A 186 1.14 10.06 3.32
N LEU A 187 0.77 11.32 3.49
CA LEU A 187 -0.64 11.72 3.56
C LEU A 187 -1.15 12.08 2.16
N ARG A 188 -2.30 11.51 1.80
CA ARG A 188 -2.93 11.65 0.48
C ARG A 188 -4.39 11.99 0.62
N ARG A 189 -5.02 12.49 -0.45
CA ARG A 189 -6.43 12.90 -0.44
C ARG A 189 -6.75 13.85 0.70
N VAL A 190 -5.84 14.80 0.96
CA VAL A 190 -6.11 15.92 1.86
C VAL A 190 -7.18 16.79 1.20
N GLN A 191 -8.29 17.03 1.89
CA GLN A 191 -9.46 17.71 1.35
C GLN A 191 -9.46 19.21 1.69
N ASN A 192 -9.23 19.55 2.96
CA ASN A 192 -9.44 20.92 3.46
C ASN A 192 -8.16 21.61 3.91
N PHE A 193 -7.22 20.85 4.47
CA PHE A 193 -5.95 21.37 4.95
C PHE A 193 -5.15 21.97 3.79
N ARG A 194 -4.86 23.27 3.88
CA ARG A 194 -4.25 24.02 2.79
C ARG A 194 -2.75 23.75 2.73
N VAL A 195 -2.36 22.85 1.84
CA VAL A 195 -0.95 22.51 1.60
C VAL A 195 -0.29 23.53 0.68
N ARG A 196 0.65 24.29 1.22
CA ARG A 196 1.45 25.30 0.54
C ARG A 196 2.91 24.82 0.43
N PRO A 197 3.46 24.64 -0.79
CA PRO A 197 4.80 24.08 -0.97
C PRO A 197 5.92 24.98 -0.41
N ASP A 198 5.64 26.27 -0.25
CA ASP A 198 6.52 27.30 0.30
C ASP A 198 6.50 27.37 1.85
N TYR A 199 5.60 26.65 2.51
CA TYR A 199 5.47 26.69 3.97
C TYR A 199 6.18 25.51 4.63
N ALA A 200 6.86 25.80 5.75
CA ALA A 200 7.36 24.79 6.67
C ALA A 200 6.29 24.53 7.72
N TYR A 201 5.79 23.29 7.78
CA TYR A 201 4.79 22.86 8.74
C TYR A 201 5.47 22.20 9.93
N THR A 202 4.78 22.16 11.06
CA THR A 202 5.18 21.34 12.20
C THR A 202 4.35 20.07 12.26
N TYR A 203 4.95 19.01 12.79
CA TYR A 203 4.23 17.79 13.08
C TYR A 203 4.57 17.25 14.46
N GLU A 204 3.59 16.58 15.05
CA GLU A 204 3.72 15.84 16.30
C GLU A 204 3.13 14.46 16.09
N VAL A 205 3.73 13.46 16.73
CA VAL A 205 3.17 12.14 16.90
C VAL A 205 2.94 11.95 18.38
N ARG A 206 1.69 11.71 18.77
CA ARG A 206 1.31 11.50 20.17
C ARG A 206 0.89 10.06 20.41
N SER A 207 1.21 9.50 21.58
CA SER A 207 0.72 8.19 22.00
C SER A 207 -0.80 8.23 22.31
N ALA A 208 -1.39 7.06 22.61
CA ALA A 208 -2.77 6.99 23.10
C ALA A 208 -2.98 7.76 24.41
N THR A 209 -1.95 7.92 25.24
CA THR A 209 -1.96 8.72 26.48
C THR A 209 -1.68 10.21 26.24
N LYS A 210 -1.60 10.63 24.97
CA LYS A 210 -1.35 12.01 24.50
C LYS A 210 0.08 12.54 24.73
N GLU A 211 1.01 11.69 25.15
CA GLU A 211 2.44 12.02 25.25
C GLU A 211 3.04 12.23 23.85
N VAL A 212 3.88 13.24 23.67
CA VAL A 212 4.60 13.48 22.40
C VAL A 212 5.76 12.50 22.28
N ILE A 213 5.66 11.57 21.34
CA ILE A 213 6.67 10.50 21.11
C ILE A 213 7.56 10.77 19.88
N ALA A 214 7.17 11.71 19.02
CA ALA A 214 8.01 12.27 17.98
C ALA A 214 7.48 13.65 17.58
N GLN A 215 8.36 14.54 17.12
CA GLN A 215 7.99 15.84 16.58
C GLN A 215 9.04 16.35 15.62
N GLY A 216 8.67 17.30 14.76
CA GLY A 216 9.62 17.95 13.87
C GLY A 216 8.96 18.91 12.90
N LYS A 217 9.72 19.29 11.88
CA LYS A 217 9.23 20.09 10.75
C LYS A 217 9.04 19.20 9.53
N VAL A 218 8.07 19.53 8.69
CA VAL A 218 7.82 18.87 7.42
C VAL A 218 7.51 19.92 6.34
N THR A 219 8.10 19.75 5.17
CA THR A 219 7.75 20.55 4.00
C THR A 219 7.02 19.65 3.00
N PRO A 220 5.92 20.10 2.37
CA PRO A 220 5.28 19.31 1.33
C PRO A 220 6.26 19.06 0.19
N GLY A 221 6.35 17.80 -0.27
CA GLY A 221 7.18 17.48 -1.44
C GLY A 221 6.63 18.10 -2.74
N ARG A 222 7.34 17.87 -3.86
CA ARG A 222 6.96 18.39 -5.20
C ARG A 222 5.51 18.10 -5.63
N GLN A 223 4.86 17.11 -5.02
CA GLN A 223 3.47 16.72 -5.29
C GLN A 223 2.46 17.31 -4.29
N ARG A 224 2.86 18.30 -3.48
CA ARG A 224 2.06 18.83 -2.35
C ARG A 224 1.61 17.74 -1.37
N ARG A 225 2.47 16.74 -1.17
CA ARG A 225 2.25 15.63 -0.25
C ARG A 225 3.21 15.71 0.91
N PHE A 226 2.70 15.54 2.12
CA PHE A 226 3.55 15.38 3.28
C PHE A 226 4.18 13.99 3.30
N VAL A 227 5.47 13.95 3.60
CA VAL A 227 6.24 12.72 3.77
C VAL A 227 6.90 12.79 5.14
N PHE A 228 6.41 11.98 6.06
CA PHE A 228 6.93 11.86 7.42
C PHE A 228 7.80 10.61 7.46
N ARG A 229 9.08 10.76 7.76
CA ARG A 229 10.00 9.62 7.85
C ARG A 229 10.05 9.14 9.29
N ASP A 230 10.22 7.84 9.46
CA ASP A 230 10.52 7.22 10.74
C ASP A 230 9.47 7.51 11.85
N VAL A 231 8.19 7.56 11.46
CA VAL A 231 7.05 7.80 12.36
C VAL A 231 6.81 6.58 13.24
N PRO A 232 6.82 6.71 14.58
CA PRO A 232 6.45 5.63 15.48
C PRO A 232 4.94 5.36 15.43
N ILE A 233 4.55 4.12 15.15
CA ILE A 233 3.16 3.67 15.11
C ILE A 233 2.96 2.60 16.18
N LEU A 234 2.36 2.99 17.29
CA LEU A 234 2.15 2.13 18.45
C LEU A 234 0.90 1.25 18.27
N ARG A 235 0.79 0.18 19.06
CA ARG A 235 -0.33 -0.78 18.97
C ARG A 235 -1.62 -0.20 19.56
N GLU A 236 -1.48 0.47 20.69
CA GLU A 236 -2.49 1.28 21.38
C GLU A 236 -2.93 2.49 20.54
N GLY A 237 -2.07 2.92 19.62
CA GLY A 237 -2.32 3.97 18.65
C GLY A 237 -1.39 5.17 18.78
N SER A 238 -1.02 5.71 17.62
CA SER A 238 -0.25 6.93 17.46
C SER A 238 -1.07 7.95 16.70
N ARG A 239 -1.13 9.18 17.19
CA ARG A 239 -1.85 10.27 16.55
C ARG A 239 -0.87 11.21 15.88
N LEU A 240 -0.88 11.21 14.54
CA LEU A 240 -0.07 12.12 13.73
C LEU A 240 -0.85 13.41 13.52
N ILE A 241 -0.28 14.53 13.96
CA ILE A 241 -0.87 15.87 13.90
C ILE A 241 0.06 16.76 13.07
N VAL A 242 -0.51 17.54 12.15
CA VAL A 242 0.20 18.51 11.30
C VAL A 242 -0.45 19.88 11.45
N LYS A 243 0.37 20.91 11.62
CA LYS A 243 -0.05 22.31 11.76
C LYS A 243 0.85 23.22 10.92
N PRO A 244 0.34 24.37 10.41
CA PRO A 244 1.15 25.40 9.77
C PRO A 244 2.34 25.86 10.61
#